data_AF-A0A5J5CLT8-F1
#
_entry.id   AF-A0A5J5CLT8-F1
#
_cell.length_a   1.000
_cell.length_b   1.000
_cell.length_c   1.000
_cell.angle_alpha   90.00
_cell.angle_beta   90.00
_cell.angle_gamma   90.00
#
_symmetry.space_group_name_H-M   'P 1'
#
loop_
_entity.id
_entity.type
_entity.pdbx_description
1 polymer ?
#
loop_
_entity_poly.entity_id
_entity_poly.type
_entity_poly.pdbx_seq_one_letter_code
_entity_poly.pdbx_strand_id
1 'polypeptide(L)'
;MGKIVDHRNGSLGVYFRHNSTGVGNVSVSLVPPIKEVQFDLERQSVFNPKDSKTFNCRVDYEKTERTKKVMLCNYDPSKTCAQEQTQSHVTWMCSKPFQVICIYVSFYSTDYRLVQKVCPDYSYQNPADYPPT
;
A
#
# COMPACT_ATOMS: atom_id res chain seq x y z
N MET A 1 2.44 -4.70 8.59
CA MET A 1 2.61 -6.16 8.36
C MET A 1 1.73 -6.60 7.21
N GLY A 2 2.20 -7.58 6.43
CA GLY A 2 1.44 -8.23 5.37
C GLY A 2 1.37 -9.74 5.63
N LYS A 3 0.26 -10.38 5.26
CA LYS A 3 0.06 -11.84 5.32
C LYS A 3 -0.66 -12.32 4.07
N ILE A 4 -0.22 -13.44 3.50
CA ILE A 4 -0.89 -14.13 2.39
C ILE A 4 -1.52 -15.42 2.91
N VAL A 5 -2.71 -15.75 2.44
CA VAL A 5 -3.46 -16.98 2.76
C VAL A 5 -3.98 -17.59 1.47
N ASP A 6 -3.64 -18.85 1.20
CA ASP A 6 -4.26 -19.63 0.13
C ASP A 6 -5.50 -20.34 0.65
N HIS A 7 -6.65 -20.03 0.04
CA HIS A 7 -7.94 -20.61 0.42
C HIS A 7 -8.16 -22.01 -0.18
N ARG A 8 -7.25 -22.52 -1.04
CA ARG A 8 -7.36 -23.80 -1.78
C ARG A 8 -8.61 -23.96 -2.64
N ASN A 9 -9.39 -22.89 -2.82
CA ASN A 9 -10.57 -22.82 -3.69
C ASN A 9 -10.30 -22.05 -4.99
N GLY A 10 -9.04 -21.72 -5.27
CA GLY A 10 -8.65 -20.88 -6.42
C GLY A 10 -8.56 -19.39 -6.12
N SER A 11 -8.59 -18.99 -4.84
CA SER A 11 -8.36 -17.60 -4.41
C SER A 11 -7.25 -17.47 -3.36
N LEU A 12 -6.60 -16.30 -3.35
CA LEU A 12 -5.61 -15.88 -2.35
C LEU A 12 -6.14 -14.66 -1.59
N GLY A 13 -6.11 -14.72 -0.27
CA GLY A 13 -6.35 -13.59 0.62
C GLY A 13 -5.04 -12.90 0.97
N VAL A 14 -4.95 -11.58 0.76
CA VAL A 14 -3.79 -10.78 1.16
C VAL A 14 -4.23 -9.72 2.17
N TYR A 15 -3.65 -9.76 3.36
CA TYR A 15 -4.04 -8.94 4.50
C TYR A 15 -2.91 -7.99 4.83
N PHE A 16 -3.21 -6.70 4.85
CA PHE A 16 -2.31 -5.68 5.36
C PHE A 16 -2.89 -5.05 6.61
N ARG A 17 -2.00 -4.81 7.57
CA ARG A 17 -2.27 -3.93 8.69
C ARG A 17 -1.10 -2.98 8.87
N HIS A 18 -1.38 -1.70 9.09
CA HIS A 18 -0.37 -0.71 9.42
C HIS A 18 -0.88 0.22 10.50
N ASN A 19 0.05 0.70 11.33
CA ASN A 19 -0.18 1.75 12.30
C ASN A 19 0.81 2.88 11.99
N SER A 20 0.35 4.11 11.93
CA SER A 20 1.21 5.29 11.76
C SER A 20 0.92 6.31 12.85
N THR A 21 1.93 7.10 13.18
CA THR A 21 1.83 8.21 14.12
C THR A 21 2.53 9.42 13.52
N GLY A 22 1.90 10.59 13.57
CA GLY A 22 2.44 11.82 13.02
C GLY A 22 1.41 12.53 12.14
N VAL A 23 1.86 13.45 11.29
CA VAL A 23 1.01 14.15 10.33
C VAL A 23 1.35 13.64 8.94
N GLY A 24 0.40 12.96 8.30
CA GLY A 24 0.58 12.44 6.95
C GLY A 24 -0.40 11.32 6.59
N ASN A 25 -0.41 10.97 5.30
CA ASN A 25 -1.18 9.85 4.78
C ASN A 25 -0.25 8.69 4.44
N VAL A 26 -0.64 7.50 4.87
CA VAL A 26 0.02 6.25 4.50
C VAL A 26 -1.01 5.38 3.78
N SER A 27 -0.63 4.79 2.65
CA SER A 27 -1.44 3.80 1.95
C SER A 27 -0.61 2.58 1.57
N VAL A 28 -1.28 1.43 1.56
CA VAL A 28 -0.70 0.16 1.13
C VAL A 28 -1.72 -0.52 0.22
N SER A 29 -1.32 -0.86 -1.01
CA SER A 29 -2.20 -1.48 -1.99
C SER A 29 -1.49 -2.57 -2.78
N LEU A 30 -2.28 -3.42 -3.45
CA LEU A 30 -1.75 -4.35 -4.45
C LEU A 30 -1.85 -3.71 -5.83
N VAL A 31 -0.78 -3.85 -6.61
CA VAL A 31 -0.70 -3.34 -7.99
C VAL A 31 -0.09 -4.38 -8.91
N PRO A 32 -0.39 -4.34 -10.22
CA PRO A 32 0.32 -5.16 -11.20
C PRO A 32 1.79 -4.70 -11.35
N PRO A 33 2.70 -5.56 -11.86
CA PRO A 33 4.13 -5.23 -11.99
C PRO A 33 4.40 -4.03 -12.88
N ILE A 34 3.55 -3.79 -13.87
CA ILE A 34 3.64 -2.66 -14.81
C ILE A 34 3.37 -1.30 -14.16
N LYS A 35 2.77 -1.25 -12.96
CA LYS A 35 2.50 0.04 -12.30
C LYS A 35 3.82 0.74 -11.98
N GLU A 36 3.99 1.93 -12.53
CA GLU A 36 5.19 2.74 -12.29
C GLU A 36 5.22 3.32 -10.87
N VAL A 37 6.42 3.57 -10.36
CA VAL A 37 6.64 4.21 -9.05
C VAL A 37 6.61 5.71 -9.27
N GLN A 38 5.56 6.38 -8.79
CA GLN A 38 5.41 7.83 -8.93
C GLN A 38 4.69 8.47 -7.75
N PHE A 39 5.00 9.74 -7.52
CA PHE A 39 4.31 10.58 -6.55
C PHE A 39 2.96 11.04 -7.11
N ASP A 40 1.93 10.21 -6.99
CA ASP A 40 0.55 10.61 -7.31
C ASP A 40 -0.09 11.36 -6.14
N LEU A 41 -0.48 12.63 -6.35
CA LEU A 41 -1.33 13.38 -5.42
C LEU A 41 -2.79 12.94 -5.46
N GLU A 42 -3.20 12.21 -6.49
CA GLU A 42 -4.57 11.73 -6.61
C GLU A 42 -4.79 10.50 -5.73
N ARG A 43 -5.87 10.55 -4.93
CA ARG A 43 -6.38 9.40 -4.18
C ARG A 43 -6.47 8.22 -5.16
N GLN A 44 -5.65 7.20 -4.93
CA GLN A 44 -5.66 5.90 -5.61
C GLN A 44 -6.97 5.11 -5.37
N SER A 45 -8.11 5.78 -5.15
CA SER A 45 -9.45 5.19 -5.06
C SER A 45 -10.08 4.94 -6.42
N VAL A 46 -9.41 5.27 -7.52
CA VAL A 46 -9.89 4.94 -8.87
C VAL A 46 -8.75 4.25 -9.61
N PHE A 47 -8.70 2.92 -9.46
CA PHE A 47 -8.01 2.08 -10.41
C PHE A 47 -8.54 2.45 -11.80
N ASN A 48 -7.66 2.93 -12.68
CA ASN A 48 -8.06 3.38 -14.01
C ASN A 48 -8.81 2.20 -14.68
N PRO A 49 -10.05 2.39 -15.17
CA PRO A 49 -10.87 1.28 -15.67
C PRO A 49 -10.27 0.52 -16.86
N LYS A 50 -9.18 1.02 -17.45
CA LYS A 50 -8.38 0.31 -18.47
C LYS A 50 -7.45 -0.76 -17.87
N ASP A 51 -6.98 -0.59 -16.65
CA ASP A 51 -6.11 -1.55 -15.96
C ASP A 51 -6.93 -2.65 -15.23
N SER A 52 -8.22 -2.37 -14.94
CA SER A 52 -9.11 -3.26 -14.17
C SER A 52 -9.47 -4.58 -14.87
N LYS A 53 -9.35 -4.63 -16.20
CA LYS A 53 -9.59 -5.87 -16.96
C LYS A 53 -8.48 -6.91 -16.80
N THR A 54 -7.30 -6.52 -16.29
CA THR A 54 -6.12 -7.39 -16.30
C THR A 54 -5.63 -7.75 -14.90
N PHE A 55 -6.08 -7.06 -13.85
CA PHE A 55 -5.64 -7.32 -12.47
C PHE A 55 -6.69 -8.09 -11.67
N ASN A 56 -6.37 -9.33 -11.29
CA ASN A 56 -7.31 -10.27 -10.66
C ASN A 56 -7.47 -10.10 -9.14
N CYS A 57 -6.97 -9.00 -8.57
CA CYS A 57 -7.05 -8.72 -7.14
C CYS A 57 -7.98 -7.53 -6.86
N ARG A 58 -8.89 -7.70 -5.91
CA ARG A 58 -9.84 -6.66 -5.48
C ARG A 58 -9.83 -6.49 -3.97
N VAL A 59 -10.14 -5.29 -3.51
CA VAL A 59 -10.38 -5.04 -2.08
C VAL A 59 -11.68 -5.74 -1.68
N ASP A 60 -11.61 -6.57 -0.65
CA ASP A 60 -12.75 -7.28 -0.06
C ASP A 60 -13.21 -6.57 1.22
N TYR A 61 -12.25 -6.09 2.01
CA TYR A 61 -12.51 -5.33 3.23
C TYR A 61 -11.45 -4.26 3.41
N GLU A 62 -11.86 -3.06 3.81
CA GLU A 62 -10.97 -2.00 4.23
C GLU A 62 -11.57 -1.28 5.44
N LYS A 63 -10.74 -1.05 6.45
CA LYS A 63 -11.08 -0.23 7.60
C LYS A 63 -9.88 0.60 7.99
N THR A 64 -10.10 1.90 8.14
CA THR A 64 -9.08 2.84 8.60
C THR A 64 -9.66 3.69 9.72
N GLU A 65 -9.08 3.58 10.90
CA GLU A 65 -9.39 4.39 12.08
C GLU A 65 -8.33 5.48 12.25
N ARG A 66 -8.77 6.70 12.52
CA ARG A 66 -7.90 7.86 12.69
C ARG A 66 -8.29 8.62 13.95
N THR A 67 -7.31 8.87 14.80
CA THR A 67 -7.47 9.68 16.01
C THR A 67 -6.48 10.85 15.93
N LYS A 68 -7.02 12.08 15.90
CA LYS A 68 -6.21 13.30 15.85
C LYS A 68 -6.22 13.97 17.21
N LYS A 69 -5.03 14.22 17.75
CA LYS A 69 -4.82 15.04 18.94
C LYS A 69 -4.20 16.37 18.53
N VAL A 70 -4.82 17.47 18.94
CA VAL A 70 -4.27 18.82 18.78
C VAL A 70 -3.73 19.26 20.13
N MET A 71 -2.51 19.80 20.13
CA MET A 71 -1.81 20.25 21.34
C MET A 71 -0.99 21.50 21.03
N LEU A 72 -0.59 22.25 22.05
CA LEU A 72 0.35 23.35 21.86
C LEU A 72 1.74 22.77 21.53
N CYS A 73 2.46 23.45 20.64
CA CYS A 73 3.81 23.01 20.28
C CYS A 73 4.79 23.28 21.46
N ASN A 74 5.65 22.30 21.75
CA ASN A 74 6.64 22.45 22.85
C ASN A 74 7.67 23.56 22.60
N TYR A 75 8.00 23.83 21.33
CA TYR A 75 8.99 24.85 20.94
C TYR A 75 8.39 26.26 20.85
N ASP A 76 7.07 26.38 20.73
CA ASP A 76 6.35 27.64 20.58
C ASP A 76 4.90 27.47 21.06
N PRO A 77 4.59 27.85 22.30
CA PRO A 77 3.25 27.72 22.86
C PRO A 77 2.19 28.57 22.17
N SER A 78 2.57 29.51 21.29
CA SER A 78 1.62 30.28 20.48
C SER A 78 1.12 29.50 19.25
N LYS A 79 1.77 28.37 18.93
CA LYS A 79 1.44 27.50 17.79
C LYS A 79 0.75 26.21 18.23
N THR A 80 -0.10 25.69 17.35
CA THR A 80 -0.75 24.39 17.53
C THR A 80 -0.06 23.32 16.69
N CYS A 81 0.21 22.19 17.31
CA CYS A 81 0.77 20.99 16.72
C CYS A 81 -0.30 19.90 16.71
N ALA A 82 -0.29 19.07 15.66
CA ALA A 82 -1.19 17.94 15.53
C ALA A 82 -0.42 16.63 15.53
N GLN A 83 -0.98 15.62 16.19
CA GLN A 83 -0.50 14.25 16.12
C GLN A 83 -1.68 13.37 15.72
N GLU A 84 -1.58 12.71 14.57
CA GLU A 84 -2.57 11.74 14.10
C GLU A 84 -2.04 10.33 14.36
N GLN A 85 -2.87 9.49 14.97
CA GLN A 85 -2.66 8.06 15.03
C GLN A 85 -3.62 7.40 14.05
N THR A 86 -3.08 6.63 13.11
CA THR A 86 -3.87 5.89 12.14
C THR A 86 -3.65 4.41 12.34
N GLN A 87 -4.73 3.65 12.35
CA GLN A 87 -4.71 2.20 12.28
C GLN A 87 -5.53 1.77 11.05
N SER A 88 -4.91 1.02 10.16
CA SER A 88 -5.55 0.59 8.93
C SER A 88 -5.39 -0.90 8.74
N HIS A 89 -6.46 -1.51 8.24
CA HIS A 89 -6.58 -2.91 7.87
C HIS A 89 -7.20 -2.98 6.48
N VAL A 90 -6.56 -3.71 5.58
CA VAL A 90 -7.11 -3.98 4.25
C VAL A 90 -6.91 -5.44 3.89
N THR A 91 -7.97 -6.04 3.36
CA THR A 91 -8.02 -7.40 2.85
C THR A 91 -8.27 -7.34 1.36
N TRP A 92 -7.39 -7.99 0.61
CA TRP A 92 -7.52 -8.19 -0.83
C TRP A 92 -7.85 -9.65 -1.11
N MET A 93 -8.73 -9.87 -2.07
CA MET A 93 -9.04 -11.18 -2.62
C MET A 93 -8.56 -11.22 -4.07
N CYS A 94 -7.63 -12.13 -4.34
CA CYS A 94 -7.09 -12.39 -5.67
C CYS A 94 -7.62 -13.72 -6.21
N SER A 95 -8.00 -13.76 -7.48
CA SER A 95 -8.51 -14.97 -8.16
C SER A 95 -7.50 -15.54 -9.16
N LYS A 96 -7.55 -16.86 -9.40
CA LYS A 96 -6.79 -17.48 -10.50
C LYS A 96 -7.19 -16.91 -11.87
N PRO A 97 -6.27 -16.82 -12.84
CA PRO A 97 -4.84 -17.10 -12.71
C PRO A 97 -4.13 -16.01 -11.88
N PHE A 98 -3.27 -16.45 -10.96
CA PHE A 98 -2.49 -15.53 -10.13
C PHE A 98 -1.35 -14.95 -10.98
N GLN A 99 -1.36 -13.64 -11.18
CA GLN A 99 -0.24 -12.92 -11.78
C GLN A 99 0.74 -12.49 -10.66
N VAL A 100 1.97 -12.12 -11.03
CA VAL A 100 2.89 -11.49 -10.07
C VAL A 100 2.22 -10.25 -9.48
N ILE A 101 2.12 -10.21 -8.16
CA ILE A 101 1.54 -9.08 -7.43
C ILE A 101 2.67 -8.27 -6.81
N CYS A 102 2.56 -6.95 -6.91
CA CYS A 102 3.46 -6.03 -6.24
C CYS A 102 2.72 -5.28 -5.15
N ILE A 103 3.43 -4.99 -4.06
CA ILE A 103 2.97 -4.18 -2.94
C ILE A 103 3.40 -2.75 -3.23
N TYR A 104 2.42 -1.84 -3.27
CA TYR A 104 2.66 -0.42 -3.44
C TYR A 104 2.42 0.29 -2.11
N VAL A 105 3.44 0.98 -1.61
CA VAL A 105 3.39 1.75 -0.38
C VAL A 105 3.60 3.21 -0.73
N SER A 106 2.69 4.07 -0.27
CA SER A 106 2.88 5.51 -0.38
C SER A 106 2.80 6.18 0.99
N PHE A 107 3.66 7.15 1.19
CA PHE A 107 3.75 7.95 2.40
C PHE A 107 3.88 9.43 2.00
N TYR A 108 2.95 10.24 2.51
CA TYR A 108 2.93 11.68 2.30
C TYR A 108 2.84 12.38 3.65
N SER A 109 3.94 12.97 4.12
CA SER A 109 3.97 13.85 5.28
C SER A 109 4.21 15.30 4.86
N THR A 110 4.34 16.18 5.84
CA THR A 110 4.68 17.59 5.66
C THR A 110 6.11 17.77 5.16
N ASP A 111 7.03 16.91 5.61
CA ASP A 111 8.48 17.15 5.44
C ASP A 111 9.09 16.22 4.39
N TYR A 112 8.48 15.06 4.17
CA TYR A 112 8.97 14.05 3.24
C TYR A 112 7.83 13.28 2.57
N ARG A 113 8.14 12.79 1.38
CA ARG A 113 7.26 11.91 0.59
C ARG A 113 8.06 10.70 0.15
N LEU A 114 7.44 9.53 0.20
CA LEU A 114 8.05 8.28 -0.21
C LEU A 114 7.03 7.43 -0.93
N VAL A 115 7.47 6.78 -2.01
CA VAL A 115 6.69 5.80 -2.75
C VAL A 115 7.59 4.60 -3.03
N GLN A 116 7.09 3.40 -2.75
CA GLN A 116 7.85 2.17 -2.97
C GLN A 116 6.95 1.10 -3.57
N LYS A 117 7.46 0.41 -4.59
CA LYS A 117 6.87 -0.81 -5.14
C LYS A 117 7.78 -1.99 -4.85
N VAL A 118 7.24 -3.04 -4.24
CA VAL A 118 7.97 -4.27 -3.91
C VAL A 118 7.28 -5.45 -4.59
N CYS A 119 8.01 -6.23 -5.38
CA CYS A 119 7.48 -7.37 -6.12
C CYS A 119 8.23 -8.65 -5.68
N PRO A 120 7.72 -9.43 -4.70
CA PRO A 120 8.46 -10.54 -4.10
C PRO A 120 8.87 -11.65 -5.09
N ASP A 121 8.04 -11.90 -6.11
CA ASP A 121 8.23 -13.02 -7.06
C ASP A 121 8.70 -12.56 -8.46
N TYR A 122 9.10 -11.30 -8.63
CA TYR A 122 9.49 -10.77 -9.95
C TYR A 122 10.76 -11.44 -10.51
N SER A 123 11.68 -11.85 -9.64
CA SER A 123 12.96 -12.46 -10.01
C SER A 123 12.82 -13.83 -10.70
N TYR A 124 11.75 -14.59 -10.43
CA TYR A 124 11.54 -15.91 -11.04
C TYR A 124 11.10 -15.85 -12.51
N GLN A 125 10.68 -14.68 -12.98
CA GLN A 125 10.27 -14.48 -14.37
C GLN A 125 11.30 -13.72 -15.22
N ASN A 126 12.39 -13.21 -14.62
CA ASN A 126 13.45 -12.51 -15.33
C ASN A 126 14.76 -13.33 -15.29
N PRO A 127 15.00 -14.25 -16.24
CA PRO A 127 16.26 -15.00 -16.32
C PRO A 127 17.50 -14.13 -16.64
N ALA A 128 17.34 -12.81 -16.72
CA ALA A 128 18.40 -11.85 -17.06
C ALA A 128 19.28 -11.40 -15.87
N ASP A 129 18.94 -11.78 -14.62
CA ASP A 129 19.65 -11.33 -13.41
C ASP A 129 20.59 -12.38 -12.78
N TYR A 130 21.02 -13.41 -13.53
CA TYR A 130 22.14 -14.23 -13.09
C TYR A 130 23.47 -13.55 -13.47
N PRO A 131 24.32 -13.18 -12.51
CA PRO A 131 25.68 -12.75 -12.84
C PRO A 131 26.43 -13.93 -13.49
N PRO A 132 27.21 -13.70 -14.56
CA PRO A 132 27.99 -14.76 -15.18
C PRO A 132 29.00 -15.31 -14.18
N THR A 133 29.00 -16.64 -14.02
CA THR A 133 30.05 -17.42 -13.35
C THR A 133 31.39 -17.29 -14.05
#